data_AF-A0AAV6ILH6-F1
#
_entry.id   AF-A0AAV6ILH6-F1
#
_cell.length_a   1.000
_cell.length_b   1.000
_cell.length_c   1.000
_cell.angle_alpha   90.00
_cell.angle_beta   90.00
_cell.angle_gamma   90.00
#
_symmetry.space_group_name_H-M   'P 1'
#
loop_
_entity.id
_entity.type
_entity.pdbx_description
1 polymer ?
#
loop_
_entity_poly.entity_id
_entity_poly.type
_entity_poly.pdbx_seq_one_letter_code
_entity_poly.pdbx_strand_id
1 'polypeptide(L)'
;MVRPGSLFIEDLHKIKKFTDEGFGSVTRVYVVCEQDKCIPPEFQRWMIENNPVKEVKVIEEADHMPMFSAPEKLCKCLLEIAAYKYST
;
A
#
# COMPACT_ATOMS: atom_id res chain seq x y z
N MET A 1 19.00 -10.20 13.80
CA MET A 1 17.64 -10.17 14.36
C MET A 1 16.68 -10.13 13.18
N VAL A 2 15.79 -11.12 13.05
CA VAL A 2 14.80 -11.18 11.94
C VAL A 2 13.49 -10.61 12.47
N ARG A 3 12.94 -9.59 11.81
CA ARG A 3 11.61 -9.08 12.13
C ARG A 3 10.57 -10.06 11.57
N PRO A 4 9.68 -10.65 12.38
CA PRO A 4 8.61 -11.50 11.87
C PRO A 4 7.74 -10.71 10.87
N GLY A 5 7.58 -11.26 9.67
CA GLY A 5 6.75 -10.68 8.60
C GLY A 5 5.28 -11.11 8.70
N SER A 6 4.48 -10.68 7.72
CA SER A 6 3.05 -11.00 7.59
C SER A 6 2.72 -12.50 7.49
N LEU A 7 3.71 -13.35 7.22
CA LEU A 7 3.55 -14.80 7.09
C LEU A 7 3.73 -15.57 8.42
N PHE A 8 4.12 -14.90 9.51
CA PHE A 8 4.35 -15.52 10.83
C PHE A 8 3.13 -15.31 11.74
N ILE A 9 2.03 -15.99 11.42
CA ILE A 9 0.69 -15.73 12.01
C ILE A 9 0.68 -15.90 13.53
N GLU A 10 1.36 -16.92 14.05
CA GLU A 10 1.42 -17.24 15.49
C GLU A 10 2.06 -16.11 16.30
N ASP A 11 3.06 -15.44 15.71
CA ASP A 11 3.76 -14.33 16.31
C ASP A 11 2.99 -13.01 16.12
N LEU A 12 2.39 -12.80 14.95
CA LEU A 12 1.57 -11.61 14.67
C LEU A 12 0.42 -11.44 15.65
N HIS A 13 -0.24 -12.54 16.09
CA HIS A 13 -1.33 -12.46 17.06
C HIS A 13 -0.86 -11.88 18.42
N LYS A 14 0.42 -12.08 18.77
CA LYS A 14 1.00 -11.62 20.04
C LYS A 14 1.48 -10.17 19.98
N ILE A 15 1.60 -9.61 18.78
CA ILE A 15 2.07 -8.23 18.60
C ILE A 15 0.91 -7.27 18.88
N LYS A 16 1.24 -6.12 19.48
CA LYS A 16 0.25 -5.06 19.72
C LYS A 16 -0.36 -4.60 18.40
N LYS A 17 -1.69 -4.46 18.38
CA LYS A 17 -2.41 -3.88 17.24
C LYS A 17 -1.97 -2.44 17.01
N PHE A 18 -2.12 -1.99 15.77
CA PHE A 18 -1.97 -0.59 15.42
C PHE A 18 -3.02 0.28 16.13
N THR A 19 -2.67 1.54 16.40
CA THR A 19 -3.53 2.52 17.08
C THR A 19 -3.85 3.70 16.17
N ASP A 20 -4.91 4.44 16.52
CA ASP A 20 -5.34 5.62 15.78
C ASP A 20 -4.36 6.78 15.95
N GLU A 21 -3.78 6.97 17.14
CA GLU A 21 -2.76 8.01 17.40
C GLU A 21 -1.42 7.68 16.73
N GLY A 22 -1.18 6.41 16.41
CA GLY A 22 0.02 5.94 15.75
C GLY A 22 -0.20 5.82 14.24
N PHE A 23 -0.40 4.58 13.78
CA PHE A 23 -0.58 4.27 12.37
C PHE A 23 -1.79 4.96 11.74
N GLY A 24 -2.90 5.09 12.47
CA GLY A 24 -4.12 5.74 11.98
C GLY A 24 -3.97 7.25 11.76
N SER A 25 -2.97 7.89 12.37
CA SER A 25 -2.75 9.35 12.28
C SER A 25 -2.09 9.77 10.97
N VAL A 26 -1.45 8.84 10.26
CA VAL A 26 -0.68 9.14 9.05
C VAL A 26 -1.60 9.11 7.83
N THR A 27 -1.45 10.09 6.93
CA THR A 27 -2.12 10.06 5.63
C THR A 27 -1.60 8.88 4.81
N ARG A 28 -2.52 8.03 4.36
CA ARG A 28 -2.20 6.83 3.58
C ARG A 28 -2.78 6.95 2.19
N VAL A 29 -1.98 6.59 1.19
CA VAL A 29 -2.38 6.43 -0.21
C VAL A 29 -2.08 4.98 -0.61
N TYR A 30 -3.02 4.32 -1.28
CA TYR A 30 -2.80 2.98 -1.83
C TYR A 30 -2.59 3.08 -3.34
N VAL A 31 -1.53 2.47 -3.85
CA VAL A 31 -1.24 2.41 -5.29
C VAL A 31 -1.53 1.00 -5.78
N VAL A 32 -2.61 0.84 -6.54
CA VAL A 32 -3.05 -0.43 -7.11
C VAL A 32 -2.22 -0.75 -8.35
N CYS A 33 -1.68 -1.95 -8.42
CA CYS A 33 -1.02 -2.48 -9.61
C CYS A 33 -2.00 -3.40 -10.34
N GLU A 34 -2.42 -3.01 -11.54
CA GLU A 34 -3.56 -3.62 -12.23
C GLU A 34 -3.27 -5.06 -12.73
N GLN A 35 -2.02 -5.39 -13.04
CA GLN A 35 -1.62 -6.72 -13.53
C GLN A 35 -0.88 -7.54 -12.47
N ASP A 36 -0.99 -7.16 -11.20
CA ASP A 36 -0.39 -7.91 -10.10
C ASP A 36 -1.00 -9.33 -10.01
N LYS A 37 -0.13 -10.34 -10.03
CA LYS A 37 -0.51 -11.75 -9.88
C LYS A 37 -0.17 -12.32 -8.50
N CYS A 38 0.65 -11.63 -7.72
CA CYS A 38 0.99 -12.01 -6.36
C CYS A 38 -0.07 -11.51 -5.38
N ILE A 39 -0.55 -10.29 -5.59
CA ILE A 39 -1.64 -9.66 -4.85
C ILE A 39 -2.69 -9.21 -5.89
N PRO A 40 -3.62 -10.09 -6.29
CA PRO A 40 -4.56 -9.78 -7.37
C PRO A 40 -5.37 -8.50 -7.14
N PRO A 41 -5.79 -7.77 -8.19
CA PRO A 41 -6.49 -6.50 -8.05
C PRO A 41 -7.77 -6.59 -7.19
N GLU A 42 -8.51 -7.69 -7.27
CA GLU A 42 -9.67 -7.96 -6.42
C GLU A 42 -9.28 -8.02 -4.93
N PHE A 43 -8.13 -8.59 -4.61
CA PHE A 43 -7.64 -8.64 -3.24
C PHE A 43 -7.12 -7.28 -2.78
N GLN A 44 -6.47 -6.51 -3.66
CA GLN A 44 -6.11 -5.12 -3.37
C GLN A 44 -7.34 -4.26 -3.06
N ARG A 45 -8.46 -4.43 -3.80
CA ARG A 45 -9.75 -3.75 -3.52
C ARG A 45 -10.30 -4.16 -2.16
N TRP A 46 -10.30 -5.46 -1.86
CA TRP A 46 -10.71 -5.95 -0.54
C TRP A 46 -9.87 -5.34 0.59
N MET A 47 -8.54 -5.20 0.42
CA MET A 47 -7.67 -4.54 1.39
C MET A 47 -8.06 -3.07 1.62
N ILE A 48 -8.39 -2.34 0.55
CA ILE A 48 -8.83 -0.95 0.60
C ILE A 48 -10.18 -0.82 1.32
N GLU A 49 -11.14 -1.69 1.00
CA GLU A 49 -12.46 -1.70 1.64
C GLU A 49 -12.35 -2.01 3.14
N ASN A 50 -11.51 -2.97 3.51
CA ASN A 50 -11.29 -3.36 4.90
C ASN A 50 -10.48 -2.34 5.72
N ASN A 51 -9.65 -1.53 5.06
CA ASN A 51 -8.84 -0.49 5.70
C ASN A 51 -8.74 0.75 4.81
N PRO A 52 -9.77 1.62 4.82
CA PRO A 52 -9.86 2.76 3.92
C PRO A 52 -8.66 3.70 4.03
N VAL A 53 -8.23 4.20 2.87
CA VAL A 53 -7.12 5.14 2.70
C VAL A 53 -7.64 6.49 2.20
N LYS A 54 -6.82 7.54 2.29
CA LYS A 54 -7.21 8.89 1.86
C LYS A 54 -7.42 8.97 0.35
N GLU A 55 -6.58 8.27 -0.40
CA GLU A 55 -6.61 8.23 -1.86
C GLU A 55 -6.16 6.87 -2.36
N VAL A 56 -6.74 6.44 -3.48
CA VAL A 56 -6.33 5.27 -4.23
C VAL A 56 -5.90 5.73 -5.62
N LYS A 57 -4.69 5.35 -6.03
CA LYS A 57 -4.19 5.52 -7.40
C LYS A 57 -4.06 4.16 -8.05
N VAL A 58 -4.20 4.10 -9.38
CA VAL A 58 -4.04 2.87 -10.16
C VAL A 58 -2.92 3.07 -11.16
N ILE A 59 -1.98 2.12 -11.23
CA ILE A 59 -0.99 2.04 -12.30
C ILE A 59 -1.42 0.91 -13.22
N GLU A 60 -1.98 1.29 -14.36
CA GLU A 60 -2.30 0.36 -15.45
C GLU A 60 -1.04 -0.32 -15.94
N GLU A 61 -1.16 -1.61 -16.27
CA GLU A 61 -0.07 -2.47 -16.77
C GLU A 61 1.08 -2.75 -15.77
N ALA A 62 1.01 -2.25 -14.53
CA ALA A 62 2.00 -2.62 -13.52
C ALA A 62 1.76 -4.04 -12.98
N ASP A 63 2.83 -4.83 -12.91
CA ASP A 63 2.84 -6.07 -12.15
C ASP A 63 3.11 -5.79 -10.66
N HIS A 64 3.40 -6.84 -9.88
CA HIS A 64 3.68 -6.72 -8.46
C HIS A 64 4.87 -5.79 -8.12
N MET A 65 5.75 -5.56 -9.09
CA MET A 65 6.95 -4.76 -8.96
C MET A 65 6.89 -3.55 -9.91
N PRO A 66 6.04 -2.54 -9.62
CA PRO A 66 5.86 -1.37 -10.47
C PRO A 66 7.14 -0.56 -10.69
N MET A 67 8.12 -0.66 -9.79
CA MET A 67 9.44 -0.06 -9.96
C MET A 67 10.28 -0.69 -11.08
N PHE A 68 9.93 -1.90 -11.51
CA PHE A 68 10.54 -2.59 -12.65
C PHE A 68 9.64 -2.61 -13.87
N SER A 69 8.35 -2.93 -13.70
CA SER A 69 7.43 -3.10 -14.83
C SER A 69 6.93 -1.76 -15.40
N ALA A 70 6.80 -0.73 -14.56
CA ALA A 70 6.22 0.56 -14.92
C ALA A 70 6.89 1.76 -14.18
N PRO A 71 8.24 1.88 -14.20
CA PRO A 71 8.97 2.83 -13.35
C PRO A 71 8.57 4.29 -13.56
N GLU A 72 8.32 4.70 -14.82
CA GLU A 72 7.94 6.08 -15.14
C GLU A 72 6.53 6.41 -14.63
N LYS A 73 5.58 5.49 -14.78
CA LYS A 73 4.21 5.64 -14.25
C LYS A 73 4.24 5.71 -12.72
N LEU A 74 5.05 4.87 -12.07
CA LEU A 74 5.26 4.92 -10.62
C LEU A 74 5.88 6.24 -10.17
N CYS A 75 6.93 6.71 -10.85
CA CYS A 75 7.58 7.98 -10.54
C CYS A 75 6.58 9.15 -10.62
N LYS A 76 5.82 9.23 -11.71
CA LYS A 76 4.77 10.25 -11.87
C LYS A 76 3.73 10.18 -10.75
N CYS A 77 3.23 8.98 -10.44
CA CYS A 77 2.29 8.74 -9.35
C CYS A 77 2.83 9.27 -8.00
N LEU A 78 4.09 8.98 -7.68
CA LEU A 78 4.72 9.45 -6.44
C LEU A 78 4.95 10.98 -6.44
N LEU A 79 5.33 11.57 -7.57
CA LEU A 79 5.47 13.01 -7.71
C LEU A 79 4.12 13.73 -7.53
N GLU A 80 3.04 13.17 -8.04
CA GLU A 80 1.68 13.69 -7.79
C GLU A 80 1.36 13.64 -6.29
N ILE A 81 1.59 12.50 -5.62
CA ILE A 81 1.37 12.36 -4.18
C ILE A 81 2.19 13.39 -3.39
N ALA A 82 3.44 13.64 -3.78
CA ALA A 82 4.30 14.63 -3.11
C ALA A 82 3.87 16.08 -3.40
N ALA A 83 3.36 16.36 -4.60
CA ALA A 83 2.88 17.68 -5.00
C ALA A 83 1.55 18.03 -4.34
N TYR A 84 0.68 17.04 -4.10
CA TYR A 84 -0.39 17.18 -3.13
C TYR A 84 0.26 17.43 -1.78
N LYS A 85 0.13 18.64 -1.26
CA LYS A 85 0.52 18.98 0.11
C LYS A 85 -0.37 18.20 1.07
N TYR A 86 -0.11 16.92 1.29
CA TYR A 86 -0.44 16.23 2.55
C TYR A 86 0.51 16.71 3.67
N SER A 87 0.94 17.98 3.58
CA SER A 87 1.69 18.71 4.58
C SER A 87 0.79 18.80 5.80
N THR A 88 1.24 18.14 6.85
CA THR A 88 0.85 18.46 8.23
C THR A 88 1.48 19.79 8.62
#